data_AF-G5R7I9-F1
#
_entry.id   AF-G5R7I9-F1
#
_cell.length_a   1.000
_cell.length_b   1.000
_cell.length_c   1.000
_cell.angle_alpha   90.00
_cell.angle_beta   90.00
_cell.angle_gamma   90.00
#
_symmetry.space_group_name_H-M   'P 1'
#
loop_
_entity.id
_entity.type
_entity.pdbx_description
1 polymer ?
#
loop_
_entity_poly.entity_id
_entity_poly.type
_entity_poly.pdbx_seq_one_letter_code
_entity_poly.pdbx_strand_id
1 'polypeptide(L)'
;MAFRLMRYATAAMQRHLDAGHKTLPLVIPMLFYHGAKSPYPFSLCWLDEFDDPALARQLYATAFPLVDITVVPDNEIMQHRRIAMLELVQKHIRQRDLMGLVERLAVLLITGNANDSQLKALFNYLLIQHGSTPRFGKFIREVARRVPQHKERLMTIVDRIRESGRRKGKREGVQQGIQQGIHQGKQEEALRIAHTMLEQGIDRQMVLMITGLSDEEIKAKRH
;
A
#
# COMPACT_ATOMS: atom_id res chain seq x y z
N MET A 1 17.30 -25.78 6.28
CA MET A 1 17.16 -26.11 4.83
C MET A 1 15.68 -26.22 4.47
N ALA A 2 14.87 -26.81 5.36
CA ALA A 2 13.43 -26.92 5.21
C ALA A 2 12.75 -25.54 5.01
N PHE A 3 13.20 -24.48 5.69
CA PHE A 3 12.63 -23.13 5.45
C PHE A 3 12.82 -22.64 4.00
N ARG A 4 13.94 -22.99 3.35
CA ARG A 4 14.18 -22.62 1.95
C ARG A 4 13.23 -23.35 1.01
N LEU A 5 12.92 -24.61 1.28
CA LEU A 5 11.94 -25.39 0.51
C LEU A 5 10.55 -24.75 0.60
N MET A 6 10.12 -24.34 1.81
CA MET A 6 8.87 -23.60 1.97
C MET A 6 8.84 -22.29 1.20
N ARG A 7 9.93 -21.50 1.26
CA ARG A 7 10.03 -20.26 0.49
C ARG A 7 9.84 -20.49 -1.01
N TYR A 8 10.42 -21.57 -1.56
CA TYR A 8 10.24 -21.91 -2.97
C TYR A 8 8.82 -22.40 -3.29
N ALA A 9 8.22 -23.20 -2.40
CA ALA A 9 6.85 -23.64 -2.56
C ALA A 9 5.87 -22.45 -2.58
N THR A 10 5.97 -21.53 -1.62
CA THR A 10 5.16 -20.32 -1.56
C THR A 10 5.40 -19.41 -2.78
N ALA A 11 6.64 -19.29 -3.25
CA ALA A 11 6.93 -18.51 -4.46
C ALA A 11 6.31 -19.12 -5.72
N ALA A 12 6.33 -20.46 -5.86
CA ALA A 12 5.68 -21.15 -6.97
C ALA A 12 4.15 -20.98 -6.92
N MET A 13 3.56 -21.10 -5.72
CA MET A 13 2.16 -20.81 -5.47
C MET A 13 1.78 -19.38 -5.87
N GLN A 14 2.58 -18.38 -5.50
CA GLN A 14 2.34 -16.98 -5.87
C GLN A 14 2.39 -16.76 -7.38
N ARG A 15 3.40 -17.31 -8.06
CA ARG A 15 3.50 -17.22 -9.54
C ARG A 15 2.28 -17.80 -10.25
N HIS A 16 1.69 -18.85 -9.70
CA HIS A 16 0.46 -19.42 -10.24
C HIS A 16 -0.72 -18.43 -10.12
N LEU A 17 -0.86 -17.74 -8.99
CA LEU A 17 -1.88 -16.69 -8.84
C LEU A 17 -1.60 -15.50 -9.78
N ASP A 18 -0.34 -15.08 -9.89
CA ASP A 18 0.06 -13.96 -10.76
C ASP A 18 -0.22 -14.24 -12.26
N ALA A 19 -0.24 -15.52 -12.66
CA ALA A 19 -0.64 -15.95 -14.00
C ALA A 19 -2.17 -15.89 -14.26
N GLY A 20 -2.96 -15.44 -13.28
CA GLY A 20 -4.42 -15.25 -13.40
C GLY A 20 -5.27 -16.41 -12.89
N HIS A 21 -4.66 -17.43 -12.28
CA HIS A 21 -5.41 -18.51 -11.63
C HIS A 21 -6.02 -18.06 -10.31
N LYS A 22 -7.19 -18.62 -9.96
CA LYS A 22 -8.00 -18.17 -8.81
C LYS A 22 -7.68 -18.90 -7.50
N THR A 23 -7.04 -20.07 -7.56
CA THR A 23 -6.80 -20.95 -6.41
C THR A 23 -5.33 -21.36 -6.33
N LEU A 24 -4.87 -21.72 -5.14
CA LEU A 24 -3.51 -22.19 -4.93
C LEU A 24 -3.31 -23.61 -5.50
N PRO A 25 -2.17 -23.90 -6.15
CA PRO A 25 -1.79 -25.26 -6.53
C PRO A 25 -1.14 -25.99 -5.34
N LEU A 26 -1.21 -27.32 -5.34
CA LEU A 26 -0.37 -28.13 -4.45
C LEU A 26 1.06 -28.18 -5.00
N VAL A 27 2.03 -27.74 -4.20
CA VAL A 27 3.45 -27.79 -4.53
C VAL A 27 4.14 -28.76 -3.59
N ILE A 28 4.79 -29.80 -4.14
CA ILE A 28 5.52 -30.81 -3.38
C ILE A 28 7.01 -30.45 -3.37
N PRO A 29 7.56 -29.91 -2.27
CA PRO A 29 8.99 -29.68 -2.17
C PRO A 29 9.73 -31.01 -1.99
N MET A 30 10.68 -31.30 -2.88
CA MET A 30 11.55 -32.48 -2.80
C MET A 30 13.02 -32.06 -2.66
N LEU A 31 13.74 -32.72 -1.75
CA LEU A 31 15.18 -32.52 -1.55
C LEU A 31 15.94 -33.79 -1.94
N PHE A 32 16.72 -33.73 -3.01
CA PHE A 32 17.70 -34.75 -3.35
C PHE A 32 19.00 -34.45 -2.61
N TYR A 33 19.37 -35.30 -1.64
CA TYR A 33 20.58 -35.13 -0.84
C TYR A 33 21.65 -36.16 -1.24
N HIS A 34 22.87 -35.68 -1.53
CA HIS A 34 24.02 -36.50 -1.92
C HIS A 34 25.30 -36.05 -1.18
N GLY A 35 25.17 -35.62 0.08
CA GLY A 35 26.31 -35.15 0.88
C GLY A 35 27.06 -36.29 1.57
N ALA A 36 28.27 -35.99 2.08
CA ALA A 36 29.15 -36.96 2.71
C ALA A 36 28.61 -37.55 4.04
N LYS A 37 27.75 -36.82 4.77
CA LYS A 37 27.16 -37.27 6.04
C LYS A 37 25.83 -37.97 5.78
N SER A 38 25.79 -39.28 5.97
CA SER A 38 24.60 -40.12 5.74
C SER A 38 24.18 -40.87 7.01
N PRO A 39 22.88 -40.96 7.35
CA PRO A 39 21.74 -40.34 6.65
C PRO A 39 21.67 -38.82 6.82
N TYR A 40 20.79 -38.15 6.05
CA TYR A 40 20.60 -36.69 6.14
C TYR A 40 20.34 -36.26 7.60
N PRO A 41 21.16 -35.38 8.19
CA PRO A 41 21.17 -35.17 9.64
C PRO A 41 20.30 -34.01 10.13
N PHE A 42 19.55 -33.34 9.26
CA PHE A 42 18.77 -32.15 9.61
C PHE A 42 17.27 -32.39 9.45
N SER A 43 16.44 -31.61 10.15
CA SER A 43 14.98 -31.70 9.99
C SER A 43 14.53 -31.21 8.60
N LEU A 44 13.53 -31.90 8.04
CA LEU A 44 12.79 -31.49 6.84
C LEU A 44 11.50 -30.72 7.16
N CYS A 45 11.12 -30.64 8.44
CA CYS A 45 10.01 -29.82 8.90
C CYS A 45 10.53 -28.41 9.19
N TRP A 46 10.09 -27.42 8.42
CA TRP A 46 10.55 -26.03 8.58
C TRP A 46 10.15 -25.43 9.94
N LEU A 47 9.12 -25.97 10.59
CA LEU A 47 8.67 -25.53 11.92
C LEU A 47 9.64 -25.93 13.03
N ASP A 48 10.53 -26.91 12.79
CA ASP A 48 11.57 -27.29 13.76
C ASP A 48 12.74 -26.29 13.77
N GLU A 49 12.79 -25.35 12.81
CA GLU A 49 13.82 -24.31 12.76
C GLU A 49 13.51 -23.11 13.70
N PHE A 50 12.37 -23.10 14.41
CA PHE A 50 12.02 -22.07 15.41
C PHE A 50 12.58 -22.40 16.80
N ASP A 51 12.83 -21.36 17.61
CA ASP A 51 13.23 -21.52 19.02
C ASP A 51 12.18 -22.29 19.85
N ASP A 52 10.89 -22.13 19.52
CA ASP A 52 9.77 -22.90 20.06
C ASP A 52 8.97 -23.58 18.92
N PRO A 53 9.31 -24.82 18.57
CA PRO A 53 8.62 -25.56 17.52
C PRO A 53 7.16 -25.90 17.85
N ALA A 54 6.78 -25.97 19.13
CA ALA A 54 5.41 -26.30 19.53
C ALA A 54 4.50 -25.10 19.27
N LEU A 55 4.93 -23.90 19.68
CA LEU A 55 4.24 -22.65 19.40
C LEU A 55 4.17 -22.36 17.89
N ALA A 56 5.26 -22.61 17.14
CA ALA A 56 5.27 -22.42 15.69
C ALA A 56 4.20 -23.29 14.98
N ARG A 57 4.04 -24.55 15.40
CA ARG A 57 2.98 -25.42 14.87
C ARG A 57 1.59 -24.87 15.18
N GLN A 58 1.35 -24.42 16.41
CA GLN A 58 0.07 -23.81 16.76
C GLN A 58 -0.23 -22.58 15.91
N LEU A 59 0.77 -21.74 15.63
CA LEU A 59 0.58 -20.50 14.88
C LEU A 59 0.42 -20.71 13.37
N TYR A 60 1.19 -21.62 12.76
CA TYR A 60 1.28 -21.75 11.31
C TYR A 60 0.49 -22.93 10.72
N ALA A 61 0.04 -23.88 11.54
CA ALA A 61 -0.77 -25.02 11.09
C ALA A 61 -2.27 -24.87 11.42
N THR A 62 -2.67 -23.72 11.97
CA THR A 62 -4.07 -23.42 12.27
C THR A 62 -4.52 -22.15 11.53
N ALA A 63 -5.80 -21.79 11.68
CA ALA A 63 -6.30 -20.53 11.12
C ALA A 63 -5.58 -19.35 11.78
N PHE A 64 -5.18 -18.37 10.97
CA PHE A 64 -4.58 -17.15 11.49
C PHE A 64 -5.55 -16.41 12.42
N PRO A 65 -5.05 -15.83 13.53
CA PRO A 65 -5.90 -15.07 14.43
C PRO A 65 -6.48 -13.85 13.69
N LEU A 66 -7.80 -13.70 13.75
CA LEU A 66 -8.51 -12.53 13.24
C LEU A 66 -8.90 -11.64 14.43
N VAL A 67 -8.42 -10.40 14.43
CA VAL A 67 -8.89 -9.36 15.35
C VAL A 67 -9.97 -8.53 14.65
N ASP A 68 -11.23 -8.93 14.80
CA ASP A 68 -12.36 -8.20 14.24
C ASP A 68 -12.78 -7.04 15.15
N ILE A 69 -12.13 -5.89 14.97
CA ILE A 69 -12.42 -4.66 15.72
C ILE A 69 -13.86 -4.15 15.54
N THR A 70 -14.62 -4.64 14.56
CA THR A 70 -15.99 -4.17 14.31
C THR A 70 -16.96 -4.65 15.39
N VAL A 71 -16.69 -5.81 15.99
CA VAL A 71 -17.51 -6.41 17.05
C VAL A 71 -17.00 -6.12 18.46
N VAL A 72 -15.74 -5.69 18.61
CA VAL A 72 -15.16 -5.38 19.93
C VAL A 72 -15.80 -4.10 20.50
N PRO A 73 -16.40 -4.12 21.70
CA PRO A 73 -16.98 -2.93 22.32
C PRO A 73 -15.98 -1.81 22.53
N ASP A 74 -16.42 -0.55 22.42
CA ASP A 74 -15.50 0.59 22.51
C ASP A 74 -14.85 0.68 23.89
N ASN A 75 -15.56 0.31 24.96
CA ASN A 75 -15.01 0.29 26.31
C ASN A 75 -13.91 -0.75 26.49
N GLU A 76 -13.95 -1.85 25.73
CA GLU A 76 -12.90 -2.85 25.69
C GLU A 76 -11.70 -2.33 24.90
N ILE A 77 -11.93 -1.73 23.72
CA ILE A 77 -10.89 -1.06 22.93
C ILE A 77 -10.13 -0.02 23.77
N MET A 78 -10.85 0.74 24.60
CA MET A 78 -10.25 1.74 25.49
C MET A 78 -9.23 1.16 26.49
N GLN A 79 -9.27 -0.15 26.76
CA GLN A 79 -8.32 -0.85 27.64
C GLN A 79 -7.06 -1.32 26.90
N HIS A 80 -7.03 -1.31 25.56
CA HIS A 80 -5.93 -1.82 24.74
C HIS A 80 -4.68 -0.91 24.72
N ARG A 81 -4.60 0.05 25.64
CA ARG A 81 -3.47 0.97 25.84
C ARG A 81 -3.04 1.63 24.53
N ARG A 82 -1.88 1.24 23.98
CA ARG A 82 -1.20 1.94 22.88
C ARG A 82 -1.91 1.76 21.53
N ILE A 83 -2.59 0.65 21.33
CA ILE A 83 -3.25 0.34 20.04
C ILE A 83 -4.71 0.84 20.00
N ALA A 84 -5.32 1.06 21.17
CA ALA A 84 -6.69 1.51 21.35
C ALA A 84 -7.11 2.66 20.42
N MET A 85 -6.22 3.64 20.26
CA MET A 85 -6.51 4.83 19.45
C MET A 85 -6.69 4.49 17.97
N LEU A 86 -5.83 3.61 17.45
CA LEU A 86 -5.86 3.18 16.07
C LEU A 86 -7.07 2.29 15.82
N GLU A 87 -7.36 1.35 16.73
CA GLU A 87 -8.53 0.47 16.64
C GLU A 87 -9.84 1.26 16.69
N LEU A 88 -9.96 2.21 17.62
CA LEU A 88 -11.17 3.03 17.74
C LEU A 88 -11.41 3.85 16.47
N VAL A 89 -10.36 4.47 15.91
CA VAL A 89 -10.50 5.19 14.65
C VAL A 89 -10.82 4.26 13.48
N GLN A 90 -10.16 3.10 13.38
CA GLN A 90 -10.41 2.14 12.30
C GLN A 90 -11.84 1.58 12.35
N LYS A 91 -12.35 1.26 13.55
CA LYS A 91 -13.71 0.77 13.76
C LYS A 91 -14.74 1.79 13.25
N HIS A 92 -14.52 3.06 13.55
CA HIS A 92 -15.49 4.12 13.27
C HIS A 92 -15.21 4.90 11.98
N ILE A 93 -14.18 4.55 11.21
CA ILE A 93 -13.72 5.35 10.06
C ILE A 93 -14.80 5.58 8.99
N ARG A 94 -15.70 4.60 8.83
CA ARG A 94 -16.80 4.62 7.85
C ARG A 94 -18.00 5.43 8.33
N GLN A 95 -18.03 5.84 9.60
CA GLN A 95 -19.10 6.68 10.12
C GLN A 95 -18.96 8.10 9.55
N ARG A 96 -20.11 8.69 9.19
CA ARG A 96 -20.15 10.05 8.60
C ARG A 96 -19.70 11.13 9.58
N ASP A 97 -19.86 10.88 10.88
CA ASP A 97 -19.50 11.82 11.93
C ASP A 97 -18.53 11.20 12.93
N LEU A 98 -17.27 11.65 12.88
CA LEU A 98 -16.23 11.25 13.81
C LEU A 98 -16.27 12.06 15.12
N MET A 99 -17.14 13.07 15.24
CA MET A 99 -17.19 13.93 16.43
C MET A 99 -17.50 13.16 17.72
N GLY A 100 -18.27 12.07 17.63
CA GLY A 100 -18.53 11.17 18.75
C GLY A 100 -17.27 10.51 19.34
N LEU A 101 -16.15 10.51 18.62
CA LEU A 101 -14.89 9.90 19.08
C LEU A 101 -13.98 10.89 19.81
N VAL A 102 -14.24 12.20 19.71
CA VAL A 102 -13.30 13.22 20.17
C VAL A 102 -13.01 13.08 21.67
N GLU A 103 -14.02 12.78 22.48
CA GLU A 103 -13.87 12.62 23.93
C GLU A 103 -13.00 11.40 24.25
N ARG A 104 -13.29 10.24 23.65
CA ARG A 104 -12.53 9.00 23.86
C ARG A 104 -11.09 9.13 23.39
N LEU A 105 -10.86 9.78 22.26
CA LEU A 105 -9.51 10.04 21.76
C LEU A 105 -8.75 11.03 22.65
N ALA A 106 -9.42 12.03 23.21
CA ALA A 106 -8.81 12.93 24.18
C ALA A 106 -8.35 12.16 25.43
N VAL A 107 -9.17 11.25 25.95
CA VAL A 107 -8.81 10.36 27.06
C VAL A 107 -7.58 9.51 26.71
N LEU A 108 -7.56 8.87 25.54
CA LEU A 108 -6.42 8.06 25.09
C LEU A 108 -5.13 8.87 24.89
N LEU A 109 -5.25 10.14 24.49
CA LEU A 109 -4.12 11.06 24.37
C LEU A 109 -3.59 11.48 25.75
N ILE A 110 -4.49 11.82 26.69
CA ILE A 110 -4.12 12.25 28.05
C ILE A 110 -3.44 11.13 28.82
N THR A 111 -3.94 9.90 28.70
CA THR A 111 -3.37 8.72 29.37
C THR A 111 -1.96 8.35 28.87
N GLY A 112 -1.41 9.07 27.87
CA GLY A 112 -0.03 8.91 27.42
C GLY A 112 0.24 7.61 26.67
N ASN A 113 -0.81 6.93 26.24
CA ASN A 113 -0.69 5.60 25.65
C ASN A 113 -0.18 5.61 24.20
N ALA A 114 -0.25 6.74 23.49
CA ALA A 114 0.19 6.85 22.09
C ALA A 114 1.55 7.54 21.94
N ASN A 115 2.45 6.95 21.13
CA ASN A 115 3.70 7.58 20.71
C ASN A 115 3.55 8.35 19.38
N ASP A 116 4.58 9.12 18.98
CA ASP A 116 4.54 9.93 17.76
C ASP A 116 4.29 9.12 16.49
N SER A 117 4.85 7.92 16.40
CA SER A 117 4.67 7.03 15.24
C SER A 117 3.21 6.58 15.11
N GLN A 118 2.56 6.25 16.23
CA GLN A 118 1.16 5.86 16.28
C GLN A 118 0.25 7.04 15.94
N LEU A 119 0.52 8.22 16.49
CA LEU A 119 -0.21 9.44 16.14
C LEU A 119 -0.08 9.72 14.64
N LYS A 120 1.14 9.69 14.11
CA LYS A 120 1.39 9.89 12.67
C LYS A 120 0.64 8.87 11.81
N ALA A 121 0.64 7.60 12.20
CA ALA A 121 -0.10 6.55 11.49
C ALA A 121 -1.62 6.81 11.51
N LEU A 122 -2.17 7.19 12.67
CA LEU A 122 -3.57 7.56 12.83
C LEU A 122 -3.96 8.73 11.92
N PHE A 123 -3.18 9.81 11.95
CA PHE A 123 -3.43 10.99 11.13
C PHE A 123 -3.32 10.69 9.64
N ASN A 124 -2.31 9.92 9.22
CA ASN A 124 -2.18 9.46 7.84
C ASN A 124 -3.41 8.67 7.41
N TYR A 125 -3.86 7.73 8.25
CA TYR A 125 -5.03 6.91 7.97
C TYR A 125 -6.30 7.78 7.84
N LEU A 126 -6.53 8.71 8.77
CA LEU A 126 -7.66 9.63 8.72
C LEU A 126 -7.64 10.54 7.48
N LEU A 127 -6.46 11.06 7.10
CA LEU A 127 -6.29 11.93 5.94
C LEU A 127 -6.49 11.20 4.61
N ILE A 128 -6.04 9.95 4.50
CA ILE A 128 -6.27 9.14 3.30
C ILE A 128 -7.77 8.89 3.11
N GLN A 129 -8.50 8.65 4.19
CA GLN A 129 -9.92 8.25 4.13
C GLN A 129 -10.87 9.43 3.96
N HIS A 130 -10.60 10.57 4.61
CA HIS A 130 -11.49 11.74 4.62
C HIS A 130 -10.97 12.92 3.78
N GLY A 131 -9.76 12.82 3.21
CA GLY A 131 -9.12 13.87 2.43
C GLY A 131 -8.94 15.19 3.20
N SER A 132 -8.67 16.28 2.48
CA SER A 132 -8.62 17.64 3.02
C SER A 132 -10.03 18.23 3.23
N THR A 133 -10.95 17.46 3.81
CA THR A 133 -12.31 17.97 4.07
C THR A 133 -12.31 18.96 5.25
N PRO A 134 -13.11 20.04 5.20
CA PRO A 134 -13.26 20.99 6.32
C PRO A 134 -13.64 20.31 7.65
N ARG A 135 -14.35 19.18 7.56
CA ARG A 135 -14.80 18.36 8.69
C ARG A 135 -13.65 17.74 9.46
N PHE A 136 -12.61 17.27 8.76
CA PHE A 136 -11.40 16.73 9.38
C PHE A 136 -10.63 17.82 10.15
N GLY A 137 -10.48 19.01 9.57
CA GLY A 137 -9.86 20.14 10.25
C GLY A 137 -10.61 20.54 11.53
N LYS A 138 -11.95 20.46 11.52
CA LYS A 138 -12.78 20.71 12.72
C LYS A 138 -12.56 19.64 13.79
N PHE A 139 -12.55 18.36 13.40
CA PHE A 139 -12.31 17.23 14.30
C PHE A 139 -10.96 17.35 15.02
N ILE A 140 -9.88 17.64 14.31
CA ILE A 140 -8.55 17.82 14.91
C ILE A 140 -8.50 18.98 15.88
N ARG A 141 -9.14 20.12 15.54
CA ARG A 141 -9.21 21.26 16.45
C ARG A 141 -9.96 20.92 17.74
N GLU A 142 -11.05 20.17 17.65
CA GLU A 142 -11.80 19.74 18.84
C GLU A 142 -11.00 18.77 19.71
N VAL A 143 -10.25 17.83 19.13
CA VAL A 143 -9.34 16.95 19.87
C VAL A 143 -8.26 17.80 20.57
N ALA A 144 -7.61 18.70 19.83
CA ALA A 144 -6.55 19.55 20.37
C ALA A 144 -7.04 20.52 21.46
N ARG A 145 -8.30 20.97 21.40
CA ARG A 145 -8.94 21.80 22.44
C ARG A 145 -9.09 21.04 23.75
N ARG A 146 -9.40 19.74 23.69
CA ARG A 146 -9.56 18.88 24.88
C ARG A 146 -8.24 18.37 25.45
N VAL A 147 -7.14 18.47 24.70
CA VAL A 147 -5.81 18.04 25.15
C VAL A 147 -4.78 19.17 24.96
N PRO A 148 -4.86 20.27 25.75
CA PRO A 148 -4.01 21.45 25.53
C PRO A 148 -2.51 21.14 25.58
N GLN A 149 -2.12 20.27 26.51
CA GLN A 149 -0.76 19.74 26.67
C GLN A 149 -0.20 19.02 25.43
N HIS A 150 -1.04 18.61 24.49
CA HIS A 150 -0.62 17.95 23.24
C HIS A 150 -0.96 18.79 22.01
N LYS A 151 -1.53 19.98 22.19
CA LYS A 151 -2.00 20.84 21.09
C LYS A 151 -0.88 21.16 20.09
N GLU A 152 0.24 21.70 20.53
CA GLU A 152 1.36 22.05 19.64
C GLU A 152 1.89 20.82 18.89
N ARG A 153 2.02 19.70 19.62
CA ARG A 153 2.47 18.42 19.06
C ARG A 153 1.52 17.90 17.98
N LEU A 154 0.22 17.89 18.24
CA LEU A 154 -0.81 17.46 17.29
C LEU A 154 -0.84 18.38 16.06
N MET A 155 -0.75 19.70 16.26
CA MET A 155 -0.72 20.67 15.15
C MET A 155 0.52 20.48 14.28
N THR A 156 1.69 20.30 14.89
CA THR A 156 2.94 20.03 14.17
C THR A 156 2.86 18.77 13.31
N ILE A 157 2.27 17.70 13.85
CA ILE A 157 2.08 16.44 13.10
C ILE A 157 1.13 16.67 11.91
N VAL A 158 0.02 17.36 12.14
CA VAL A 158 -0.97 17.67 11.09
C VAL A 158 -0.35 18.52 9.99
N ASP A 159 0.41 19.55 10.35
CA ASP A 159 1.05 20.44 9.39
C ASP A 159 2.14 19.71 8.58
N ARG A 160 2.96 18.87 9.22
CA ARG A 160 3.93 18.03 8.53
C ARG A 160 3.27 17.08 7.53
N ILE A 161 2.14 16.48 7.89
CA ILE A 161 1.44 15.57 6.98
C ILE A 161 0.82 16.34 5.81
N ARG A 162 0.19 17.50 6.06
CA ARG A 162 -0.33 18.37 4.98
C ARG A 162 0.78 18.80 4.03
N GLU A 163 1.92 19.22 4.56
CA GLU A 163 3.05 19.62 3.73
C GLU A 163 3.61 18.44 2.94
N SER A 164 3.75 17.27 3.57
CA SER A 164 4.19 16.04 2.90
C SER A 164 3.22 15.64 1.78
N GLY A 165 1.91 15.70 2.02
CA GLY A 165 0.87 15.46 1.03
C GLY A 165 0.95 16.44 -0.15
N ARG A 166 1.13 17.74 0.13
CA ARG A 166 1.31 18.77 -0.91
C ARG A 166 2.57 18.53 -1.75
N ARG A 167 3.69 18.19 -1.10
CA ARG A 167 4.95 17.87 -1.78
C ARG A 167 4.81 16.63 -2.66
N LYS A 168 4.15 15.58 -2.16
CA LYS A 168 3.87 14.35 -2.92
C LYS A 168 3.00 14.66 -4.13
N GLY A 169 1.87 15.36 -3.95
CA GLY A 169 1.00 15.75 -5.05
C GLY A 169 1.69 16.62 -6.10
N LYS A 170 2.56 17.56 -5.70
CA LYS A 170 3.37 18.34 -6.65
C LYS A 170 4.34 17.46 -7.44
N ARG A 171 5.01 16.51 -6.79
CA ARG A 171 5.94 15.58 -7.46
C ARG A 171 5.22 14.68 -8.45
N GLU A 172 4.10 14.09 -8.03
CA GLU A 172 3.27 13.23 -8.89
C GLU A 172 2.74 14.03 -10.08
N GLY A 173 2.23 15.24 -9.87
CA GLY A 173 1.75 16.10 -10.95
C GLY A 173 2.85 16.51 -11.94
N VAL A 174 4.05 16.84 -11.45
CA VAL A 174 5.20 17.14 -12.33
C VAL A 174 5.64 15.90 -13.11
N GLN A 175 5.72 14.74 -12.45
CA GLN A 175 6.12 13.49 -13.10
C GLN A 175 5.12 13.04 -14.16
N GLN A 176 3.82 13.14 -13.87
CA GLN A 176 2.76 12.89 -14.84
C GLN A 176 2.80 13.88 -16.00
N GLY A 177 2.98 15.18 -15.70
CA GLY A 177 3.10 16.22 -16.73
C GLY A 177 4.31 16.01 -17.65
N ILE A 178 5.47 15.62 -17.10
CA ILE A 178 6.66 15.29 -17.90
C ILE A 178 6.42 14.05 -18.75
N GLN A 179 5.83 12.99 -18.20
CA GLN A 179 5.54 11.78 -18.97
C GLN A 179 4.53 12.04 -20.10
N GLN A 180 3.47 12.79 -19.82
CA GLN A 180 2.49 13.20 -20.83
C GLN A 180 3.13 14.09 -21.89
N GLY A 181 3.94 15.08 -21.48
CA GLY A 181 4.64 15.97 -22.41
C GLY A 181 5.66 15.24 -23.29
N ILE A 182 6.42 14.28 -22.74
CA ILE A 182 7.33 13.45 -23.53
C ILE A 182 6.55 12.58 -24.52
N HIS A 183 5.42 12.00 -24.10
CA HIS A 183 4.62 11.16 -24.97
C HIS A 183 3.98 11.98 -26.10
N GLN A 184 3.39 13.13 -25.78
CA GLN A 184 2.83 14.07 -26.75
C GLN A 184 3.91 14.57 -27.71
N GLY A 185 5.07 15.02 -27.21
CA GLY A 185 6.17 15.49 -28.06
C GLY A 185 6.73 14.41 -28.99
N LYS A 186 6.85 13.17 -28.51
CA LYS A 186 7.24 12.03 -29.37
C LYS A 186 6.20 11.75 -30.45
N GLN A 187 4.92 11.81 -30.12
CA GLN A 187 3.84 11.58 -31.07
C GLN A 187 3.76 12.71 -32.12
N GLU A 188 3.91 13.97 -31.69
CA GLU A 188 3.95 15.12 -32.60
C GLU A 188 5.15 15.09 -33.54
N GLU A 189 6.32 14.72 -33.04
CA GLU A 189 7.53 14.61 -33.86
C GLU A 189 7.44 13.43 -34.84
N ALA A 190 6.92 12.28 -34.41
CA ALA A 190 6.65 11.15 -35.30
C ALA A 190 5.69 11.53 -36.43
N LEU A 191 4.63 12.29 -36.13
CA LEU A 191 3.70 12.80 -37.13
C LEU A 191 4.36 13.79 -38.08
N ARG A 192 5.20 14.71 -37.57
CA ARG A 192 5.95 15.67 -38.40
C ARG A 192 6.86 14.95 -39.38
N ILE A 193 7.62 13.94 -38.91
CA ILE A 193 8.49 13.11 -39.74
C ILE A 193 7.67 12.35 -40.79
N ALA A 194 6.54 11.73 -40.39
CA ALA A 194 5.65 11.02 -41.31
C ALA A 194 5.15 11.93 -42.44
N HIS A 195 4.74 13.17 -42.12
CA HIS A 195 4.30 14.14 -43.12
C HIS A 195 5.42 14.55 -44.08
N THR A 196 6.61 14.87 -43.58
CA THR A 196 7.76 15.22 -44.43
C THR A 196 8.17 14.05 -45.35
N MET A 197 8.12 12.81 -44.87
CA MET A 197 8.40 11.62 -45.68
C MET A 197 7.37 11.43 -46.80
N LEU A 198 6.08 11.63 -46.50
CA LEU A 198 5.01 11.56 -47.50
C LEU A 198 5.13 12.68 -48.55
N GLU A 199 5.49 13.91 -48.15
CA GLU A 199 5.74 15.03 -49.06
C GLU A 199 6.92 14.76 -50.01
N GLN A 200 7.92 14.01 -49.54
CA GLN A 200 9.07 13.59 -50.35
C GLN A 200 8.78 12.37 -51.25
N GLY A 201 7.54 11.85 -51.23
CA GLY A 201 7.11 10.74 -52.09
C GLY A 201 7.51 9.35 -51.60
N ILE A 202 7.85 9.19 -50.30
CA ILE A 202 8.14 7.89 -49.71
C ILE A 202 6.83 7.07 -49.59
N ASP A 203 6.90 5.79 -49.93
CA ASP A 203 5.75 4.88 -49.89
C ASP A 203 5.10 4.82 -48.49
N ARG A 204 3.76 4.84 -48.46
CA ARG A 204 2.96 4.94 -47.24
C ARG A 204 3.13 3.73 -46.32
N GLN A 205 3.33 2.51 -46.84
CA GLN A 205 3.57 1.34 -46.00
C GLN A 205 4.95 1.44 -45.32
N MET A 206 5.95 1.97 -46.03
CA MET A 206 7.27 2.22 -45.47
C MET A 206 7.24 3.30 -44.38
N VAL A 207 6.46 4.38 -44.55
CA VAL A 207 6.31 5.44 -43.52
C VAL A 207 5.67 4.90 -42.23
N LEU A 208 4.61 4.08 -42.33
CA LEU A 208 3.98 3.45 -41.17
C LEU A 208 4.95 2.53 -40.41
N MET A 209 5.77 1.76 -41.15
CA MET A 209 6.77 0.87 -40.55
C MET A 209 7.88 1.66 -39.81
N ILE A 210 8.36 2.77 -40.38
CA ILE A 210 9.48 3.55 -39.82
C ILE A 210 9.03 4.39 -38.61
N THR A 211 7.84 5.00 -38.69
CA THR A 211 7.36 5.93 -37.64
C THR A 211 6.59 5.22 -36.53
N GLY A 212 6.14 3.98 -36.75
CA GLY A 212 5.36 3.21 -35.78
C GLY A 212 3.95 3.74 -35.54
N LEU A 213 3.48 4.67 -36.38
CA LEU A 213 2.15 5.25 -36.32
C LEU A 213 1.13 4.38 -37.07
N SER A 214 -0.13 4.46 -36.66
CA SER A 214 -1.25 3.85 -37.37
C SER A 214 -1.80 4.77 -38.48
N ASP A 215 -2.52 4.18 -39.44
CA ASP A 215 -3.07 4.93 -40.57
C ASP A 215 -4.14 5.96 -40.14
N GLU A 216 -4.83 5.70 -39.03
CA GLU A 216 -5.81 6.61 -38.43
C GLU A 216 -5.14 7.82 -37.76
N GLU A 217 -4.00 7.62 -37.09
CA GLU A 217 -3.25 8.70 -36.45
C GLU A 217 -2.68 9.70 -37.46
N ILE A 218 -2.29 9.24 -38.65
CA ILE A 218 -1.79 10.09 -39.75
C ILE A 218 -2.94 10.87 -40.41
N LYS A 219 -4.14 10.29 -40.49
CA LYS A 219 -5.33 10.94 -41.08
C LYS A 219 -5.97 11.98 -40.17
N ALA A 220 -5.94 11.76 -38.85
CA ALA A 220 -6.67 12.58 -37.88
C ALA A 220 -6.20 14.05 -37.77
N LYS A 221 -4.97 14.38 -38.21
CA LYS A 221 -4.43 15.76 -38.16
C LYS A 221 -4.58 16.56 -39.46
N ARG A 222 -5.40 16.09 -40.41
CA ARG A 222 -5.59 16.72 -41.73
C ARG A 222 -6.68 17.81 -41.77
N HIS A 223 -7.09 18.35 -40.62
CA HIS A 223 -8.08 19.43 -40.49
C HIS A 223 -7.46 20.67 -39.85
#